data_AF-A0AA95M7M1-F1
#
_entry.id   AF-A0AA95M7M1-F1
#
_cell.length_a   1.000
_cell.length_b   1.000
_cell.length_c   1.000
_cell.angle_alpha   90.00
_cell.angle_beta   90.00
_cell.angle_gamma   90.00
#
_symmetry.space_group_name_H-M   'P 1'
#
loop_
_entity.id
_entity.type
_entity.pdbx_description
1 polymer ?
#
loop_
_entity_poly.entity_id
_entity_poly.type
_entity_poly.pdbx_seq_one_letter_code
_entity_poly.pdbx_strand_id
1 'polypeptide(L)'
;MQQFLKMAYATLCKKEHYVIWDSDTIPLNGISFFDDQTDKYLFTMKTEYHKPYFDTIEKLFNGEVKKYNNQSFIAEHMIIDTKIMIELINKIESNKQLKGNYFYEKIMYAIDPKDIQRSGFSEYETYGNYVMKYHSIKYIMRKLRSLREAREHIGFSPTDDDLLRASKDLDLISFENW
;
A
#
# COMPACT_ATOMS: atom_id res chain seq x y z
N MET A 1 -5.12 7.34 11.08
CA MET A 1 -6.57 7.00 11.00
C MET A 1 -6.98 6.48 9.62
N GLN A 2 -6.56 7.11 8.52
CA GLN A 2 -6.89 6.68 7.15
C GLN A 2 -6.50 5.22 6.82
N GLN A 3 -5.33 4.77 7.29
CA GLN A 3 -4.79 3.43 7.00
C GLN A 3 -5.71 2.30 7.48
N PHE A 4 -6.34 2.46 8.65
CA PHE A 4 -7.25 1.44 9.18
C PHE A 4 -8.56 1.35 8.40
N LEU A 5 -9.05 2.48 7.86
CA LEU A 5 -10.24 2.48 7.01
C LEU A 5 -9.98 1.72 5.69
N LYS A 6 -8.82 1.93 5.08
CA LYS A 6 -8.39 1.23 3.85
C LYS A 6 -8.37 -0.29 4.04
N MET A 7 -7.93 -0.77 5.21
CA MET A 7 -7.95 -2.20 5.56
C MET A 7 -9.37 -2.68 5.91
N ALA A 8 -10.06 -1.98 6.80
CA ALA A 8 -11.38 -2.38 7.29
C ALA A 8 -12.44 -2.44 6.18
N TYR A 9 -12.28 -1.68 5.10
CA TYR A 9 -13.16 -1.72 3.94
C TYR A 9 -13.30 -3.15 3.36
N ALA A 10 -12.28 -4.00 3.48
CA ALA A 10 -12.38 -5.40 3.08
C ALA A 10 -13.56 -6.14 3.73
N THR A 11 -13.93 -5.79 4.97
CA THR A 11 -15.06 -6.42 5.68
C THR A 11 -16.43 -6.01 5.13
N LEU A 12 -16.49 -4.89 4.39
CA LEU A 12 -17.70 -4.36 3.74
C LEU A 12 -17.73 -4.68 2.23
N CYS A 13 -16.56 -4.93 1.64
CA CYS A 13 -16.40 -5.20 0.22
C CYS A 13 -17.07 -6.53 -0.17
N LYS A 14 -18.01 -6.47 -1.12
CA LYS A 14 -18.69 -7.66 -1.68
C LYS A 14 -18.03 -8.19 -2.96
N LYS A 15 -16.91 -7.59 -3.38
CA LYS A 15 -16.14 -7.94 -4.58
C LYS A 15 -14.91 -8.74 -4.18
N GLU A 16 -14.37 -9.50 -5.13
CA GLU A 16 -13.16 -10.30 -4.91
C GLU A 16 -11.94 -9.43 -4.60
N HIS A 17 -11.87 -8.25 -5.20
CA HIS A 17 -10.81 -7.29 -4.98
C HIS A 17 -11.37 -5.87 -4.94
N TYR A 18 -10.58 -4.95 -4.40
CA TYR A 18 -10.78 -3.52 -4.46
C TYR A 18 -9.45 -2.80 -4.63
N VAL A 19 -9.49 -1.55 -5.09
CA VAL A 19 -8.30 -0.72 -5.27
C VAL A 19 -8.29 0.38 -4.22
N ILE A 20 -7.16 0.50 -3.52
CA ILE A 20 -6.83 1.72 -2.78
C ILE A 20 -6.21 2.68 -3.78
N TRP A 21 -6.68 3.93 -3.80
CA TRP A 21 -6.20 4.99 -4.68
C TRP A 21 -6.09 6.29 -3.89
N ASP A 22 -4.93 6.94 -3.94
CA ASP A 22 -4.73 8.22 -3.27
C ASP A 22 -5.37 9.36 -4.08
N SER A 23 -6.16 10.21 -3.41
CA SER A 23 -7.06 11.17 -4.05
C SER A 23 -6.33 12.32 -4.76
N ASP A 24 -5.05 12.51 -4.46
CA ASP A 24 -4.16 13.49 -5.06
C ASP A 24 -3.37 12.91 -6.24
N THR A 25 -3.72 11.71 -6.71
CA THR A 25 -3.05 11.04 -7.83
C THR A 25 -3.92 11.01 -9.08
N ILE A 26 -3.36 11.46 -10.20
CA ILE A 26 -3.99 11.45 -11.53
C ILE A 26 -3.31 10.39 -12.42
N PRO A 27 -4.08 9.45 -13.00
CA PRO A 27 -3.56 8.58 -14.05
C PRO A 27 -3.43 9.33 -15.36
N LEU A 28 -2.24 9.29 -15.96
CA LEU A 28 -1.95 9.90 -17.25
C LEU A 28 -2.09 8.90 -18.41
N ASN A 29 -1.94 7.62 -18.11
CA ASN A 29 -2.12 6.51 -19.04
C ASN A 29 -3.03 5.43 -18.41
N GLY A 30 -3.49 4.49 -19.22
CA GLY A 30 -4.29 3.36 -18.74
C GLY A 30 -3.52 2.48 -17.75
N ILE A 31 -4.05 2.31 -16.55
CA ILE A 31 -3.45 1.48 -15.49
C ILE A 31 -4.24 0.18 -15.38
N SER A 32 -3.67 -0.93 -15.86
CA SER A 32 -4.21 -2.26 -15.55
C SER A 32 -3.82 -2.66 -14.12
N PHE A 33 -4.65 -3.45 -13.43
CA PHE A 33 -4.28 -4.06 -12.14
C PHE A 33 -4.06 -5.57 -12.25
N PHE A 34 -4.19 -6.09 -13.46
CA PHE A 34 -4.10 -7.50 -13.81
C PHE A 34 -3.04 -7.67 -14.89
N ASP A 35 -2.26 -8.73 -14.76
CA ASP A 35 -1.40 -9.18 -15.84
C ASP A 35 -2.23 -9.90 -16.90
N ASP A 36 -2.22 -9.41 -18.14
CA ASP A 36 -3.09 -9.89 -19.22
C ASP A 36 -2.84 -11.37 -19.60
N GLN A 37 -1.69 -11.94 -19.23
CA GLN A 37 -1.33 -13.31 -19.55
C GLN A 37 -1.64 -14.29 -18.42
N THR A 38 -1.52 -13.83 -17.16
CA THR A 38 -1.58 -14.71 -15.98
C THR A 38 -2.76 -14.43 -15.06
N ASP A 39 -3.52 -13.35 -15.31
CA ASP A 39 -4.62 -12.85 -14.47
C ASP A 39 -4.19 -12.56 -13.02
N LYS A 40 -2.88 -12.39 -12.79
CA LYS A 40 -2.31 -12.07 -11.49
C LYS A 40 -2.42 -10.58 -11.21
N TYR A 41 -2.56 -10.26 -9.92
CA TYR A 41 -2.59 -8.88 -9.47
C TYR A 41 -1.22 -8.20 -9.60
N LEU A 42 -1.21 -6.90 -9.89
CA LEU A 42 0.01 -6.13 -10.10
C LEU A 42 0.31 -5.21 -8.92
N PHE A 43 1.46 -5.43 -8.27
CA PHE A 43 2.02 -4.47 -7.32
C PHE A 43 2.94 -3.49 -8.02
N THR A 44 2.68 -2.20 -7.81
CA THR A 44 3.57 -1.12 -8.22
C THR A 44 4.64 -0.93 -7.16
N MET A 45 5.89 -1.21 -7.52
CA MET A 45 7.02 -1.12 -6.59
C MET A 45 7.70 0.24 -6.66
N LYS A 46 8.12 0.75 -5.50
CA LYS A 46 8.85 2.02 -5.34
C LYS A 46 10.13 1.83 -4.52
N THR A 47 10.75 2.91 -4.05
CA THR A 47 12.10 2.91 -3.45
C THR A 47 12.14 3.45 -2.02
N GLU A 48 11.00 3.82 -1.45
CA GLU A 48 10.91 4.36 -0.09
C GLU A 48 11.38 3.34 0.93
N TYR A 49 11.98 3.81 2.01
CA TYR A 49 12.34 2.96 3.11
C TYR A 49 12.15 3.68 4.43
N HIS A 50 11.22 3.18 5.23
CA HIS A 50 10.97 3.68 6.57
C HIS A 50 11.00 2.52 7.56
N LYS A 51 12.13 2.40 8.27
CA LYS A 51 12.41 1.29 9.19
C LYS A 51 11.28 0.99 10.19
N PRO A 52 10.62 1.99 10.82
CA PRO A 52 9.53 1.74 11.77
C PRO A 52 8.39 0.87 11.24
N TYR A 53 8.07 0.93 9.93
CA TYR A 53 7.04 0.06 9.34
C TYR A 53 7.41 -1.42 9.48
N PHE A 54 8.66 -1.76 9.20
CA PHE A 54 9.14 -3.15 9.25
C PHE A 54 9.28 -3.64 10.69
N ASP A 55 9.71 -2.78 11.61
CA ASP A 55 9.75 -3.10 13.04
C ASP A 55 8.35 -3.42 13.58
N THR A 56 7.33 -2.65 13.15
CA THR A 56 5.93 -2.90 13.49
C THR A 56 5.43 -4.21 12.87
N ILE A 57 5.72 -4.49 11.59
CA ILE A 57 5.35 -5.74 10.92
C ILE A 57 5.93 -6.96 11.66
N GLU A 58 7.21 -6.92 12.03
CA GLU A 58 7.84 -8.03 12.74
C GLU A 58 7.16 -8.31 14.09
N LYS A 59 6.78 -7.27 14.84
CA LYS A 59 6.02 -7.43 16.09
C LYS A 59 4.60 -7.95 15.86
N LEU A 60 3.91 -7.48 14.82
CA LEU A 60 2.55 -7.92 14.48
C LEU A 60 2.47 -9.41 14.22
N PHE A 61 3.49 -9.97 13.57
CA PHE A 61 3.50 -11.36 13.10
C PHE A 61 4.56 -12.23 13.80
N ASN A 62 5.05 -11.84 14.98
CA ASN A 62 6.06 -12.58 15.75
C ASN A 62 7.29 -13.00 14.91
N GLY A 63 7.71 -12.13 13.98
CA GLY A 63 8.82 -12.36 13.05
C GLY A 63 8.55 -13.30 11.88
N GLU A 64 7.32 -13.83 11.72
CA GLU A 64 6.96 -14.70 10.58
C GLU A 64 6.93 -13.93 9.25
N VAL A 65 6.46 -12.68 9.29
CA VAL A 65 6.42 -11.74 8.17
C VAL A 65 7.53 -10.72 8.37
N LYS A 66 8.33 -10.52 7.31
CA LYS A 66 9.47 -9.60 7.28
C LYS A 66 9.49 -8.86 5.95
N LYS A 67 10.33 -7.84 5.87
CA LYS A 67 10.62 -7.14 4.61
C LYS A 67 11.04 -8.13 3.52
N TYR A 68 10.30 -8.16 2.42
CA TYR A 68 10.48 -9.13 1.36
C TYR A 68 11.68 -8.82 0.46
N ASN A 69 11.85 -7.56 0.04
CA ASN A 69 12.93 -7.15 -0.85
C ASN A 69 13.39 -5.70 -0.58
N ASN A 70 14.29 -5.18 -1.42
CA ASN A 70 14.82 -3.81 -1.31
C ASN A 70 13.89 -2.71 -1.84
N GLN A 71 12.74 -3.07 -2.39
CA GLN A 71 11.76 -2.14 -2.90
C GLN A 71 10.65 -1.91 -1.86
N SER A 72 9.86 -0.85 -2.06
CA SER A 72 8.69 -0.53 -1.25
C SER A 72 7.41 -0.93 -1.95
N PHE A 73 6.44 -1.36 -1.17
CA PHE A 73 5.07 -1.53 -1.63
C PHE A 73 4.26 -0.24 -1.55
N ILE A 74 4.79 0.82 -0.93
CA ILE A 74 4.13 2.12 -0.81
C ILE A 74 4.08 2.75 -2.19
N ALA A 75 2.89 2.86 -2.74
CA ALA A 75 2.61 3.46 -4.03
C ALA A 75 1.29 4.24 -3.95
N GLU A 76 1.02 5.01 -4.98
CA GLU A 76 -0.16 5.87 -5.10
C GLU A 76 -1.47 5.06 -5.20
N HIS A 77 -1.35 3.76 -5.48
CA HIS A 77 -2.46 2.81 -5.54
C HIS A 77 -2.01 1.40 -5.21
N MET A 78 -2.96 0.55 -4.79
CA MET A 78 -2.72 -0.87 -4.60
C MET A 78 -4.01 -1.66 -4.79
N ILE A 79 -3.95 -2.73 -5.58
CA ILE A 79 -5.03 -3.71 -5.67
C ILE A 79 -4.94 -4.69 -4.50
N ILE A 80 -6.08 -4.88 -3.84
CA ILE A 80 -6.24 -5.70 -2.65
C ILE A 80 -7.21 -6.84 -2.97
N ASP A 81 -6.77 -8.08 -2.72
CA ASP A 81 -7.67 -9.23 -2.65
C ASP A 81 -8.41 -9.17 -1.32
N THR A 82 -9.74 -9.07 -1.40
CA THR A 82 -10.61 -8.87 -0.23
C THR A 82 -10.44 -9.98 0.79
N LYS A 83 -10.28 -11.24 0.35
CA LYS A 83 -10.13 -12.39 1.27
C LYS A 83 -8.78 -12.36 1.96
N ILE A 84 -7.70 -12.01 1.25
CA ILE A 84 -6.36 -11.92 1.84
C ILE A 84 -6.31 -10.79 2.88
N MET A 85 -6.95 -9.65 2.62
CA MET A 85 -7.00 -8.56 3.62
C MET A 85 -7.78 -8.99 4.88
N ILE A 86 -8.90 -9.69 4.74
CA ILE A 86 -9.64 -10.25 5.88
C ILE A 86 -8.78 -11.27 6.64
N GLU A 87 -8.07 -12.15 5.93
CA GLU A 87 -7.13 -13.11 6.53
C GLU A 87 -6.03 -12.39 7.32
N LEU A 88 -5.44 -11.35 6.75
CA LEU A 88 -4.43 -10.52 7.40
C LEU A 88 -4.97 -9.87 8.69
N ILE A 89 -6.16 -9.26 8.63
CA ILE A 89 -6.83 -8.66 9.79
C ILE A 89 -7.02 -9.71 10.89
N ASN A 90 -7.57 -10.88 10.53
CA ASN A 90 -7.78 -11.98 11.47
C ASN A 90 -6.47 -12.51 12.07
N LYS A 91 -5.39 -12.58 11.27
CA LYS A 91 -4.06 -12.99 11.76
C LYS A 91 -3.54 -12.00 12.80
N ILE A 92 -3.67 -10.69 12.57
CA ILE A 92 -3.32 -9.65 13.56
C ILE A 92 -4.15 -9.83 14.84
N GLU A 93 -5.49 -9.96 14.71
CA GLU A 93 -6.40 -10.12 15.85
C GLU A 93 -6.13 -11.41 16.65
N SER A 94 -5.67 -12.48 15.98
CA SER A 94 -5.32 -13.74 16.65
C SER A 94 -4.04 -13.68 17.48
N ASN A 95 -3.19 -12.65 17.32
CA ASN A 95 -1.93 -12.54 18.05
C ASN A 95 -2.16 -12.22 19.54
N LYS A 96 -2.14 -13.26 20.39
CA LYS A 96 -2.38 -13.15 21.84
C LYS A 96 -1.27 -12.41 22.62
N GLN A 97 -0.12 -12.13 22.00
CA GLN A 97 0.98 -11.41 22.66
C GLN A 97 0.79 -9.88 22.62
N LEU A 98 -0.11 -9.39 21.76
CA LEU A 98 -0.42 -7.98 21.62
C LEU A 98 -1.69 -7.63 22.40
N LYS A 99 -1.67 -6.49 23.10
CA LYS A 99 -2.85 -5.99 23.81
C LYS A 99 -3.88 -5.45 22.82
N GLY A 100 -5.16 -5.58 23.17
CA GLY A 100 -6.30 -5.19 22.34
C GLY A 100 -7.06 -6.40 21.80
N ASN A 101 -8.29 -6.16 21.34
CA ASN A 101 -9.16 -7.16 20.73
C ASN A 101 -9.23 -6.99 19.22
N TYR A 102 -9.20 -5.74 18.74
CA TYR A 102 -9.33 -5.41 17.33
C TYR A 102 -7.98 -5.15 16.67
N PHE A 103 -7.90 -5.37 15.34
CA PHE A 103 -6.64 -5.27 14.60
C PHE A 103 -5.96 -3.91 14.77
N TYR A 104 -6.73 -2.82 14.77
CA TYR A 104 -6.20 -1.47 14.92
C TYR A 104 -5.61 -1.21 16.32
N GLU A 105 -6.19 -1.79 17.38
CA GLU A 105 -5.64 -1.70 18.74
C GLU A 105 -4.31 -2.43 18.84
N LYS A 106 -4.21 -3.60 18.20
CA LYS A 106 -2.98 -4.40 18.16
C LYS A 106 -1.89 -3.74 17.33
N ILE A 107 -2.25 -3.11 16.21
CA ILE A 107 -1.32 -2.29 15.43
C ILE A 107 -0.81 -1.13 16.27
N MET A 108 -1.68 -0.37 16.93
CA MET A 108 -1.26 0.72 17.81
C MET A 108 -0.34 0.25 18.93
N TYR A 109 -0.59 -0.93 19.50
CA TYR A 109 0.25 -1.53 20.54
C TYR A 109 1.62 -2.00 20.01
N ALA A 110 1.69 -2.46 18.76
CA ALA A 110 2.93 -2.94 18.15
C ALA A 110 3.89 -1.79 17.77
N ILE A 111 3.37 -0.61 17.45
CA ILE A 111 4.18 0.56 17.13
C ILE A 111 5.05 0.96 18.34
N ASP A 112 6.33 1.25 18.11
CA ASP A 112 7.19 1.81 19.15
C ASP A 112 6.67 3.19 19.59
N PRO A 113 6.56 3.47 20.90
CA PRO A 113 6.06 4.76 21.39
C PRO A 113 6.70 5.99 20.73
N LYS A 114 7.99 5.93 20.37
CA LYS A 114 8.70 7.04 19.71
C LYS A 114 8.24 7.29 18.26
N ASP A 115 7.66 6.27 17.63
CA ASP A 115 7.27 6.25 16.21
C ASP A 115 5.75 6.46 16.03
N ILE A 116 4.95 6.44 17.11
CA ILE A 116 3.50 6.72 17.07
C ILE A 116 3.20 8.06 16.39
N GLN A 117 4.00 9.09 16.69
CA GLN A 117 3.84 10.42 16.10
C GLN A 117 4.61 10.61 14.77
N ARG A 118 5.34 9.58 14.31
CA ARG A 118 6.26 9.68 13.16
C ARG A 118 5.95 8.67 12.05
N SER A 119 4.70 8.25 11.95
CA SER A 119 4.25 7.20 11.01
C SER A 119 4.89 5.84 11.30
N GLY A 120 4.47 5.20 12.38
CA GLY A 120 4.99 3.86 12.75
C GLY A 120 4.37 2.67 12.00
N PHE A 121 3.37 2.88 11.15
CA PHE A 121 2.66 1.80 10.43
C PHE A 121 2.32 2.20 8.99
N SER A 122 2.35 1.20 8.10
CA SER A 122 1.92 1.32 6.70
C SER A 122 1.10 0.09 6.31
N GLU A 123 -0.12 0.31 5.84
CA GLU A 123 -1.02 -0.70 5.33
C GLU A 123 -0.48 -1.34 4.04
N TYR A 124 0.19 -0.55 3.19
CA TYR A 124 0.81 -1.02 1.95
C TYR A 124 1.96 -1.98 2.23
N GLU A 125 2.87 -1.60 3.13
CA GLU A 125 3.97 -2.48 3.51
C GLU A 125 3.46 -3.73 4.23
N THR A 126 2.47 -3.57 5.12
CA THR A 126 1.92 -4.71 5.87
C THR A 126 1.25 -5.70 4.94
N TYR A 127 0.39 -5.24 4.03
CA TYR A 127 -0.29 -6.10 3.06
C TYR A 127 0.68 -6.71 2.04
N GLY A 128 1.56 -5.91 1.44
CA GLY A 128 2.52 -6.38 0.45
C GLY A 128 3.46 -7.46 1.00
N ASN A 129 4.06 -7.24 2.17
CA ASN A 129 4.93 -8.24 2.79
C ASN A 129 4.17 -9.49 3.25
N TYR A 130 2.92 -9.35 3.73
CA TYR A 130 2.06 -10.49 4.07
C TYR A 130 1.74 -11.35 2.84
N VAL A 131 1.34 -10.70 1.74
CA VAL A 131 1.10 -11.35 0.45
C VAL A 131 2.35 -12.07 -0.02
N MET A 132 3.53 -11.43 0.01
CA MET A 132 4.74 -12.10 -0.47
C MET A 132 5.15 -13.30 0.40
N LYS A 133 4.75 -13.32 1.68
CA LYS A 133 5.01 -14.44 2.58
C LYS A 133 4.08 -15.64 2.31
N TYR A 134 2.78 -15.40 2.12
CA TYR A 134 1.77 -16.48 2.13
C TYR A 134 1.05 -16.66 0.79
N HIS A 135 1.02 -15.65 -0.08
CA HIS A 135 0.20 -15.57 -1.29
C HIS A 135 0.98 -15.07 -2.52
N SER A 136 2.30 -15.26 -2.55
CA SER A 136 3.20 -14.68 -3.57
C SER A 136 2.84 -15.08 -5.00
N ILE A 137 2.20 -16.24 -5.19
CA ILE A 137 1.82 -16.72 -6.52
C ILE A 137 0.74 -15.87 -7.19
N LYS A 138 -0.05 -15.12 -6.40
CA LYS A 138 -1.18 -14.31 -6.87
C LYS A 138 -0.77 -12.93 -7.39
N TYR A 139 0.46 -12.50 -7.11
CA TYR A 139 0.93 -11.16 -7.40
C TYR A 139 2.19 -11.15 -8.24
N ILE A 140 2.28 -10.19 -9.16
CA ILE A 140 3.48 -9.85 -9.92
C ILE A 140 3.89 -8.42 -9.56
N MET A 141 5.20 -8.19 -9.43
CA MET A 141 5.76 -6.87 -9.22
C MET A 141 6.03 -6.18 -10.55
N ARG A 142 5.63 -4.92 -10.65
CA ARG A 142 5.92 -4.04 -11.79
C ARG A 142 6.50 -2.72 -11.33
N LYS A 143 6.94 -1.93 -12.31
CA LYS A 143 7.26 -0.51 -12.13
C LYS A 143 6.35 0.31 -13.02
N LEU A 144 5.86 1.42 -12.48
CA LEU A 144 5.20 2.47 -13.23
C LEU A 144 6.02 3.75 -13.09
N ARG A 145 6.06 4.53 -14.16
CA ARG A 145 6.72 5.84 -14.20
C ARG A 145 5.78 6.81 -13.49
N SER A 146 6.10 7.20 -12.25
CA SER A 146 5.33 8.21 -11.54
C SER A 146 6.20 9.35 -11.03
N LEU A 147 5.57 10.50 -10.84
CA LEU A 147 6.15 11.68 -10.23
C LEU A 147 5.22 12.16 -9.10
N ARG A 148 5.68 12.10 -7.85
CA ARG A 148 4.87 12.44 -6.67
C ARG A 148 4.81 13.93 -6.33
N GLU A 149 5.78 14.69 -6.82
CA GLU A 149 5.92 16.14 -6.61
C GLU A 149 5.48 16.91 -7.87
N ALA A 150 4.44 16.44 -8.56
CA ALA A 150 4.03 17.04 -9.83
C ALA A 150 3.69 18.53 -9.68
N ARG A 151 3.24 18.95 -8.48
CA ARG A 151 2.99 20.35 -8.15
C ARG A 151 4.20 21.25 -8.43
N GLU A 152 5.42 20.77 -8.16
CA GLU A 152 6.65 21.56 -8.37
C GLU A 152 6.98 21.74 -9.85
N HIS A 153 6.50 20.82 -10.70
CA HIS A 153 6.83 20.78 -12.12
C HIS A 153 5.74 21.37 -13.02
N ILE A 154 4.46 21.14 -12.70
CA ILE A 154 3.31 21.54 -13.54
C ILE A 154 2.29 22.43 -12.82
N GLY A 155 2.61 22.86 -11.58
CA GLY A 155 1.79 23.79 -10.81
C GLY A 155 0.57 23.14 -10.12
N PHE A 156 -0.27 23.98 -9.52
CA PHE A 156 -1.42 23.53 -8.69
C PHE A 156 -2.66 23.14 -9.51
N SER A 157 -2.75 23.64 -10.74
CA SER A 157 -3.91 23.44 -11.61
C SER A 157 -3.40 23.21 -13.03
N PRO A 158 -2.87 22.01 -13.31
CA PRO A 158 -2.35 21.70 -14.64
C PRO A 158 -3.47 21.77 -15.66
N THR A 159 -3.15 22.28 -16.85
CA THR A 159 -4.07 22.23 -17.99
C THR A 159 -4.06 20.85 -18.64
N ASP A 160 -5.07 20.56 -19.46
CA ASP A 160 -5.10 19.30 -20.24
C ASP A 160 -3.84 19.13 -21.11
N ASP A 161 -3.29 20.23 -21.64
CA ASP A 161 -2.05 20.25 -22.40
C ASP A 161 -0.84 19.84 -21.53
N ASP A 162 -0.80 20.25 -20.26
CA ASP A 162 0.27 19.88 -19.33
C ASP A 162 0.21 18.39 -19.01
N LEU A 163 -1.00 17.88 -18.75
CA LEU A 163 -1.24 16.45 -18.52
C LEU A 163 -0.87 15.62 -19.76
N LEU A 164 -1.20 16.09 -20.97
CA LEU A 164 -0.87 15.43 -22.23
C LEU A 164 0.64 15.43 -22.52
N ARG A 165 1.36 16.48 -22.11
CA ARG A 165 2.83 16.49 -22.21
C ARG A 165 3.43 15.50 -21.22
N ALA A 166 2.96 15.50 -19.97
CA ALA A 166 3.44 14.59 -18.93
C ALA A 166 3.17 13.11 -19.27
N SER A 167 2.04 12.79 -19.92
CA SER A 167 1.65 11.40 -20.24
C SER A 167 2.59 10.69 -21.19
N LYS A 168 3.45 11.42 -21.92
CA LYS A 168 4.47 10.83 -22.80
C LYS A 168 5.52 10.06 -22.00
N ASP A 169 5.90 10.59 -20.84
CA ASP A 169 6.99 10.08 -20.03
C ASP A 169 6.53 9.44 -18.72
N LEU A 170 5.32 9.76 -18.26
CA LEU A 170 4.77 9.34 -16.98
C LEU A 170 3.45 8.60 -17.15
N ASP A 171 3.24 7.59 -16.31
CA ASP A 171 1.99 6.84 -16.20
C ASP A 171 1.05 7.47 -15.16
N LEU A 172 1.64 8.10 -14.13
CA LEU A 172 0.95 8.66 -12.96
C LEU A 172 1.64 9.94 -12.50
N ILE A 173 0.86 10.87 -11.97
CA ILE A 173 1.37 12.02 -11.21
C ILE A 173 0.60 12.16 -9.91
N SER A 174 1.27 12.60 -8.86
CA SER A 174 0.64 12.96 -7.59
C SER A 174 1.03 14.37 -7.18
N PHE A 175 0.22 14.99 -6.32
CA PHE A 175 0.43 16.34 -5.81
C PHE A 175 0.75 16.33 -4.32
N GLU A 176 1.67 15.45 -3.91
CA GLU A 176 2.15 15.38 -2.54
C GLU A 176 2.92 16.67 -2.19
N ASN A 177 2.77 17.14 -0.95
CA ASN A 177 3.66 18.15 -0.39
C ASN A 177 4.47 17.46 0.72
N TRP A 178 5.79 17.39 0.56
CA TRP A 178 6.70 16.87 1.59
C TRP A 178 7.21 17.98 2.51
#